data_AF-A0A6A4NLK7-F1
#
_entry.id   AF-A0A6A4NLK7-F1
#
_cell.length_a   1.000
_cell.length_b   1.000
_cell.length_c   1.000
_cell.angle_alpha   90.00
_cell.angle_beta   90.00
_cell.angle_gamma   90.00
#
_symmetry.space_group_name_H-M   'P 1'
#
loop_
_entity.id
_entity.type
_entity.pdbx_description
1 polymer ?
#
loop_
_entity_poly.entity_id
_entity_poly.type
_entity_poly.pdbx_seq_one_letter_code
_entity_poly.pdbx_strand_id
1 'polypeptide(L)' 'MSLISQFISEQGKILSRCVNRLTLKQQRLITITIKQTLILSSLPFLNNEKQFEKTD' A
#
# COMPACT_ATOMS: atom_id res chain seq x y z
N MET A 1 11.07 1.70 2.47
CA MET A 1 9.70 1.60 1.92
C MET A 1 9.32 0.17 1.49
N SER A 2 9.92 -0.90 2.03
CA SER A 2 9.71 -2.26 1.46
C SER A 2 8.56 -3.09 2.06
N LEU A 3 8.05 -2.74 3.25
CA LEU A 3 6.96 -3.49 3.91
C LEU A 3 5.56 -3.03 3.48
N ILE A 4 5.37 -1.72 3.27
CA ILE A 4 4.07 -1.17 2.86
C ILE A 4 3.76 -1.54 1.41
N SER A 5 4.79 -1.62 0.55
CA SER A 5 4.65 -2.00 -0.86
C SER A 5 4.08 -3.42 -1.06
N GLN A 6 4.25 -4.32 -0.08
CA GLN A 6 3.69 -5.67 -0.13
C GLN A 6 2.16 -5.71 0.03
N PHE A 7 1.57 -4.68 0.63
CA PHE A 7 0.12 -4.61 0.94
C PHE A 7 -0.68 -3.76 -0.03
N ILE A 8 -0.01 -3.22 -1.07
CA ILE A 8 -0.60 -2.38 -2.10
C ILE A 8 -0.35 -3.00 -3.48
N SER A 9 -1.27 -2.77 -4.41
CA SER A 9 -1.04 -3.11 -5.82
C SER A 9 -0.01 -2.16 -6.42
N GLU A 10 0.51 -2.52 -7.60
CA GLU A 10 1.34 -1.62 -8.43
C GLU A 10 0.65 -0.27 -8.72
N GLN A 11 -0.68 -0.25 -8.79
CA GLN A 11 -1.47 0.96 -8.97
C GLN A 11 -1.75 1.74 -7.66
N GLY A 12 -1.14 1.37 -6.53
CA GLY A 12 -1.36 2.03 -5.23
C GLY A 12 -2.69 1.68 -4.53
N LYS A 13 -3.46 0.72 -5.04
CA LYS A 13 -4.71 0.25 -4.40
C LYS A 13 -4.40 -0.66 -3.22
N ILE A 14 -5.15 -0.52 -2.13
CA ILE A 14 -5.00 -1.38 -0.95
C ILE A 14 -5.51 -2.79 -1.27
N LEU A 15 -4.66 -3.80 -1.07
CA LEU A 15 -5.02 -5.20 -1.30
C LEU A 15 -6.00 -5.68 -0.22
N SER A 16 -6.92 -6.56 -0.63
CA SER A 16 -7.89 -7.17 0.28
C SER A 16 -7.22 -8.10 1.30
N ARG A 17 -7.85 -8.24 2.47
CA ARG A 17 -7.39 -9.11 3.56
C ARG A 17 -7.13 -10.56 3.11
N CYS A 18 -7.96 -11.10 2.22
CA CYS A 18 -7.84 -12.50 1.76
C CYS A 18 -6.53 -12.74 0.99
N VAL A 19 -6.07 -11.72 0.26
CA VAL A 19 -4.80 -11.78 -0.50
C VAL A 19 -3.62 -11.64 0.45
N ASN A 20 -3.72 -10.74 1.43
CA ASN A 20 -2.64 -10.50 2.38
C ASN A 20 -2.53 -11.57 3.48
N ARG A 21 -3.53 -12.46 3.62
CA ARG A 21 -3.62 -13.53 4.65
C ARG A 21 -3.39 -12.99 6.08
N LEU A 22 -3.91 -11.80 6.36
CA LEU A 22 -3.77 -11.11 7.64
C LEU A 22 -4.99 -11.27 8.55
N THR A 23 -4.78 -11.12 9.86
CA THR A 23 -5.87 -10.98 10.81
C THR A 23 -6.63 -9.67 10.58
N LEU A 24 -7.91 -9.61 11.00
CA LEU A 24 -8.73 -8.40 10.85
C LEU A 24 -8.10 -7.17 11.52
N LYS A 25 -7.50 -7.35 12.70
CA LYS A 25 -6.85 -6.27 13.45
C LYS A 25 -5.66 -5.70 12.69
N GLN A 26 -4.80 -6.57 12.14
CA GLN A 26 -3.63 -6.16 11.35
C GLN A 26 -4.04 -5.41 10.08
N GLN A 27 -5.02 -5.92 9.33
CA GLN A 27 -5.49 -5.25 8.11
C GLN A 27 -6.03 -3.84 8.40
N ARG A 28 -6.74 -3.65 9.52
CA ARG A 28 -7.23 -2.32 9.94
C ARG A 28 -6.10 -1.35 10.21
N LEU A 29 -5.08 -1.77 10.95
CA LEU A 29 -3.90 -0.95 11.25
C LEU A 29 -3.16 -0.56 9.97
N ILE A 30 -2.88 -1.55 9.09
CA ILE A 30 -2.21 -1.31 7.81
C ILE A 30 -2.99 -0.33 6.93
N THR A 31 -4.32 -0.47 6.86
CA THR A 31 -5.16 0.45 6.09
C THR A 31 -5.08 1.89 6.62
N ILE A 32 -5.03 2.06 7.95
CA ILE A 32 -4.87 3.39 8.57
C ILE A 32 -3.51 3.98 8.22
N THR A 33 -2.43 3.19 8.39
CA THR A 33 -1.08 3.63 8.04
C THR A 33 -0.96 4.01 6.58
N ILE A 34 -1.47 3.19 5.64
CA ILE A 34 -1.45 3.50 4.21
C ILE A 34 -2.20 4.80 3.92
N LYS A 35 -3.39 5.00 4.49
CA LYS A 35 -4.14 6.26 4.30
C LYS A 35 -3.41 7.47 4.86
N GLN A 36 -2.75 7.34 6.01
CA GLN A 36 -1.91 8.39 6.57
C GLN A 36 -0.74 8.70 5.64
N THR A 37 0.03 7.69 5.23
CA THR A 37 1.15 7.81 4.28
C THR A 37 0.73 8.48 2.96
N LEU A 38 -0.47 8.16 2.44
CA LEU A 38 -1.04 8.78 1.25
C LEU A 38 -1.36 10.27 1.45
N ILE A 39 -1.97 10.64 2.58
CA ILE A 39 -2.25 12.05 2.93
C ILE A 39 -0.94 12.84 3.09
N LEU A 40 0.08 12.22 3.67
CA LEU A 40 1.42 12.76 3.88
C LEU A 40 2.31 12.71 2.61
N SER A 41 1.70 12.51 1.43
CA SER A 41 2.33 12.54 0.10
C SER A 41 3.50 11.58 -0.16
N SER A 42 3.66 10.53 0.64
CA SER A 42 4.70 9.50 0.41
C SER A 42 4.30 8.46 -0.65
N LEU A 43 3.02 8.38 -1.04
CA LEU A 43 2.55 7.55 -2.15
C LEU A 43 1.58 8.36 -3.03
N PRO A 44 1.67 8.27 -4.36
CA PRO A 44 0.70 8.89 -5.25
C PRO A 44 -0.64 8.13 -5.23
N PHE A 45 -1.75 8.87 -5.11
CA PHE A 45 -3.12 8.35 -5.20
C PHE A 45 -3.49 7.82 -6.60
N LEU A 46 -2.78 8.30 -7.63
CA LEU A 46 -2.94 7.89 -9.02
C LEU A 46 -1.59 7.41 -9.54
N ASN A 47 -1.55 6.19 -10.06
CA ASN A 47 -0.37 5.67 -10.73
C ASN A 47 -0.30 6.26 -12.14
N ASN A 48 0.55 7.27 -12.35
CA ASN A 48 1.16 7.44 -13.68
C ASN A 48 2.16 6.29 -13.76
N GLU A 49 1.95 5.35 -14.69
CA GLU A 49 2.46 3.97 -14.81
C GLU A 49 3.98 3.72 -14.55
N LYS A 50 4.77 4.74 -14.21
CA LYS A 50 6.23 4.72 -14.11
C LYS A 50 6.83 4.88 -12.71
N GLN A 51 6.05 5.06 -11.64
CA GLN A 51 6.64 5.49 -10.34
C GLN A 51 7.05 4.37 -9.38
N PHE A 52 6.69 3.11 -9.64
CA PHE A 52 7.02 1.98 -8.75
C PHE A 52 7.90 0.93 -9.43
N GLU A 53 8.83 1.36 -10.29
CA GLU A 53 9.95 0.48 -10.67
C GLU A 53 10.69 0.09 -9.39
N LYS A 54 10.66 -1.22 -9.09
CA LYS A 54 11.41 -1.82 -7.99
C LYS A 54 12.86 -1.44 -8.19
N THR A 55 13.39 -0.61 -7.29
CA THR A 55 14.84 -0.47 -7.15
C THR A 55 15.33 -1.78 -6.56
N ASP A 56 15.82 -2.67 -7.43
CA ASP A 56 16.65 -3.81 -7.04
C ASP A 56 17.98 -3.32 -6.43
#